data_AF-A0A5B1AYY5-F1
#
_entry.id   AF-A0A5B1AYY5-F1
#
_cell.length_a   1.000
_cell.length_b   1.000
_cell.length_c   1.000
_cell.angle_alpha   90.00
_cell.angle_beta   90.00
_cell.angle_gamma   90.00
#
_symmetry.space_group_name_H-M   'P 1'
#
loop_
_entity.id
_entity.type
_entity.pdbx_description
1 polymer ?
#
loop_
_entity_poly.entity_id
_entity_poly.type
_entity_poly.pdbx_seq_one_letter_code
_entity_poly.pdbx_strand_id
1 'polypeptide(L)'
;MEEPKETNKLLKQMLKLLAENEARISTNELTSESNKLLNKAEKEAEEATNKIQSTFDRIHDKMFTFNNMLIAAFLGLSKFPSDEPIFSLWAAILPIINLIYLMLLEKWQMEIYRHAAKRMDWNFTTDVEKYEIMINKQNLRSLLSIITTFGLFLFLVVKILSY
;
A
#
# COMPACT_ATOMS: atom_id res chain seq x y z
N MET A 1 31.27 -59.37 39.13
CA MET A 1 31.12 -57.90 39.18
C MET A 1 31.53 -57.33 37.82
N GLU A 2 30.64 -57.33 36.82
CA GLU A 2 30.87 -56.76 35.48
C GLU A 2 30.06 -55.48 35.20
N GLU A 3 29.23 -55.05 36.17
CA GLU A 3 28.27 -53.94 36.07
C GLU A 3 28.83 -52.53 35.71
N PRO A 4 30.05 -52.09 36.07
CA PRO A 4 30.45 -50.70 35.85
C PRO A 4 30.80 -50.37 34.38
N LYS A 5 31.10 -51.38 33.55
CA LYS A 5 31.42 -51.17 32.12
C LYS A 5 30.17 -51.07 31.25
N GLU A 6 29.17 -51.91 31.49
CA GLU A 6 27.88 -51.82 30.77
C GLU A 6 27.15 -50.54 31.11
N THR A 7 27.10 -50.17 32.40
CA THR A 7 26.47 -48.92 32.85
C THR A 7 27.08 -47.69 32.17
N ASN A 8 28.41 -47.64 32.05
CA ASN A 8 29.12 -46.56 31.34
C ASN A 8 28.81 -46.51 29.84
N LYS A 9 28.65 -47.67 29.20
CA LYS A 9 28.30 -47.76 27.77
C LYS A 9 26.86 -47.27 27.52
N LEU A 10 25.95 -47.65 28.41
CA LEU A 10 24.55 -47.22 28.40
C LEU A 10 24.43 -45.71 28.60
N LEU A 11 25.20 -45.14 29.54
CA LEU A 11 25.25 -43.70 29.78
C LEU A 11 25.72 -42.93 28.54
N LYS A 12 26.77 -43.42 27.86
CA LYS A 12 27.26 -42.82 26.61
C LYS A 12 26.24 -42.88 25.48
N GLN A 13 25.47 -43.96 25.38
CA GLN A 13 24.39 -44.08 24.40
C GLN A 13 23.25 -43.11 24.70
N MET A 14 22.85 -42.95 25.97
CA MET A 14 21.84 -41.97 26.37
C MET A 14 22.26 -40.54 26.06
N LEU A 15 23.50 -40.15 26.40
CA LEU A 15 24.01 -38.82 26.08
C LEU A 15 24.01 -38.55 24.56
N LYS A 16 24.38 -39.54 23.75
CA LYS A 16 24.34 -39.42 22.28
C LYS A 16 22.91 -39.24 21.76
N LEU A 17 21.95 -40.01 22.28
CA LEU A 17 20.53 -39.92 21.88
C LEU A 17 19.89 -38.60 22.32
N LEU A 18 20.26 -38.06 23.48
CA LEU A 18 19.81 -36.76 23.95
C LEU A 18 20.34 -35.64 23.03
N ALA A 19 21.64 -35.65 22.72
CA ALA A 19 22.24 -34.68 21.80
C ALA A 19 21.62 -34.74 20.39
N GLU A 20 21.33 -35.95 19.88
CA GLU A 20 20.68 -36.11 18.58
C GLU A 20 19.23 -35.62 18.60
N ASN A 21 18.48 -35.84 19.69
CA ASN A 21 17.13 -35.31 19.84
C ASN A 21 17.11 -33.78 19.96
N GLU A 22 18.03 -33.19 20.73
CA GLU A 22 18.14 -31.75 20.87
C GLU A 22 18.43 -31.07 19.51
N ALA A 23 19.36 -31.63 18.73
CA ALA A 23 19.64 -31.17 17.38
C ALA A 23 18.41 -31.26 16.45
N ARG A 24 17.63 -32.35 16.54
CA ARG A 24 16.37 -32.51 15.78
C ARG A 24 15.31 -31.51 16.21
N ILE A 25 15.14 -31.30 17.52
CA ILE A 25 14.17 -30.34 18.07
C ILE A 25 14.53 -28.93 17.61
N SER A 26 15.78 -28.50 17.79
CA SER A 26 16.25 -27.18 17.33
C SER A 26 16.07 -27.00 15.82
N THR A 27 16.38 -28.02 15.01
CA THR A 27 16.17 -27.97 13.56
C THR A 27 14.69 -27.84 13.21
N ASN A 28 13.82 -28.59 13.88
CA ASN A 28 12.37 -28.52 13.67
C ASN A 28 11.79 -27.15 14.08
N GLU A 29 12.26 -26.57 15.18
CA GLU A 29 11.87 -25.23 15.63
C GLU A 29 12.29 -24.17 14.62
N LEU A 30 13.56 -24.17 14.20
CA LEU A 30 14.08 -23.24 13.18
C LEU A 30 13.33 -23.38 11.85
N THR A 31 13.01 -24.62 11.46
CA THR A 31 12.24 -24.89 10.23
C THR A 31 10.80 -24.39 10.38
N SER A 32 10.18 -24.60 11.54
CA SER A 32 8.82 -24.12 11.81
C SER A 32 8.74 -22.59 11.82
N GLU A 33 9.70 -21.93 12.45
CA GLU A 33 9.79 -20.47 12.47
C GLU A 33 10.03 -19.91 11.07
N SER A 34 10.96 -20.50 10.32
CA SER A 34 11.21 -20.13 8.93
C SER A 34 9.96 -20.29 8.05
N ASN A 35 9.23 -21.40 8.19
CA ASN A 35 7.98 -21.63 7.47
C ASN A 35 6.90 -20.58 7.83
N LYS A 36 6.80 -20.18 9.11
CA LYS A 36 5.86 -19.13 9.52
C LYS A 36 6.22 -17.78 8.89
N LEU A 37 7.50 -17.44 8.82
CA LEU A 37 7.97 -16.21 8.20
C LEU A 37 7.73 -16.20 6.69
N LEU A 38 8.00 -17.31 6.01
CA LEU A 38 7.72 -17.48 4.58
C LEU A 38 6.23 -17.35 4.28
N ASN A 39 5.38 -18.07 5.00
CA ASN A 39 3.93 -17.98 4.83
C ASN A 39 3.40 -16.56 5.06
N LYS A 40 3.98 -15.83 6.04
CA LYS A 40 3.62 -14.43 6.28
C LYS A 40 4.05 -13.54 5.11
N ALA A 41 5.25 -13.72 4.58
CA ALA A 41 5.75 -12.95 3.45
C ALA A 41 4.94 -13.21 2.17
N GLU A 42 4.58 -14.47 1.89
CA GLU A 42 3.70 -14.85 0.78
C GLU A 42 2.33 -14.19 0.91
N LYS A 43 1.72 -14.27 2.10
CA LYS A 43 0.43 -13.64 2.36
C LYS A 43 0.49 -12.11 2.17
N GLU A 44 1.53 -11.46 2.65
CA GLU A 44 1.70 -10.02 2.47
C GLU A 44 1.91 -9.63 0.99
N ALA A 45 2.60 -10.46 0.21
CA ALA A 45 2.76 -10.28 -1.23
C ALA A 45 1.44 -10.46 -2.00
N GLU A 46 0.64 -11.46 -1.62
CA GLU A 46 -0.70 -11.70 -2.18
C GLU A 46 -1.64 -10.53 -1.84
N GLU A 47 -1.68 -10.10 -0.58
CA GLU A 47 -2.46 -8.93 -0.16
C GLU A 47 -2.05 -7.66 -0.92
N ALA A 48 -0.75 -7.45 -1.11
CA ALA A 48 -0.25 -6.33 -1.91
C ALA A 48 -0.72 -6.43 -3.37
N THR A 49 -0.70 -7.62 -3.95
CA THR A 49 -1.19 -7.87 -5.32
C THR A 49 -2.67 -7.55 -5.46
N ASN A 50 -3.49 -8.00 -4.52
CA ASN A 50 -4.92 -7.66 -4.50
C ASN A 50 -5.15 -6.15 -4.35
N LYS A 51 -4.33 -5.47 -3.56
CA LYS A 51 -4.37 -4.00 -3.43
C LYS A 51 -3.96 -3.25 -4.71
N ILE A 52 -3.08 -3.82 -5.55
CA ILE A 52 -2.77 -3.26 -6.87
C ILE A 52 -4.04 -3.23 -7.73
N GLN A 53 -4.75 -4.36 -7.82
CA GLN A 53 -5.99 -4.45 -8.60
C GLN A 53 -7.05 -3.49 -8.07
N SER A 54 -7.30 -3.49 -6.76
CA SER A 54 -8.24 -2.54 -6.15
C SER A 54 -7.87 -1.08 -6.44
N THR A 55 -6.58 -0.73 -6.40
CA THR A 55 -6.12 0.64 -6.70
C THR A 55 -6.28 0.97 -8.18
N PHE A 56 -6.13 -0.01 -9.08
CA PHE A 56 -6.38 0.16 -10.50
C PHE A 56 -7.85 0.49 -10.77
N ASP A 57 -8.76 -0.27 -10.16
CA ASP A 57 -10.20 -0.04 -10.28
C ASP A 57 -10.56 1.37 -9.78
N ARG A 58 -10.00 1.81 -8.63
CA ARG A 58 -10.19 3.18 -8.14
C ARG A 58 -9.71 4.26 -9.12
N ILE A 59 -8.58 4.06 -9.79
CA ILE A 59 -8.09 5.00 -10.82
C ILE A 59 -9.08 5.06 -11.98
N HIS A 60 -9.54 3.89 -12.43
CA HIS A 60 -10.49 3.78 -13.53
C HIS A 60 -11.82 4.47 -13.19
N ASP A 61 -12.35 4.28 -11.99
CA ASP A 61 -13.58 4.93 -11.53
C ASP A 61 -13.44 6.46 -11.45
N LYS A 62 -12.29 6.95 -10.98
CA LYS A 62 -11.99 8.39 -10.96
C LYS A 62 -11.85 8.96 -12.37
N MET A 63 -11.25 8.22 -13.31
CA MET A 63 -11.18 8.59 -14.72
C MET A 63 -12.57 8.69 -15.35
N PHE A 64 -13.45 7.72 -15.07
CA PHE A 64 -14.83 7.75 -15.54
C PHE A 64 -15.59 8.95 -14.98
N THR A 65 -15.46 9.20 -13.68
CA THR A 65 -16.04 10.38 -13.00
C THR A 65 -15.53 11.68 -13.60
N PHE A 66 -14.22 11.77 -13.86
CA PHE A 66 -13.60 12.92 -14.49
C PHE A 66 -14.18 13.19 -15.89
N ASN A 67 -14.32 12.15 -16.70
CA ASN A 67 -14.93 12.27 -18.03
C ASN A 67 -16.38 12.76 -17.96
N ASN A 68 -17.18 12.19 -17.05
CA ASN A 68 -18.56 12.63 -16.85
C ASN A 68 -18.65 14.10 -16.42
N MET A 69 -17.73 14.57 -15.56
CA MET A 69 -17.66 15.96 -15.15
C MET A 69 -17.28 16.89 -16.32
N LEU A 70 -16.35 16.48 -17.19
CA LEU A 70 -16.02 17.23 -18.40
C LEU A 70 -17.19 17.33 -19.37
N ILE A 71 -17.94 16.23 -19.57
CA ILE A 71 -19.15 16.23 -20.40
C ILE A 71 -20.21 17.16 -19.81
N ALA A 72 -20.44 17.09 -18.49
CA ALA A 72 -21.38 17.97 -17.80
C ALA A 72 -20.96 19.44 -17.88
N ALA A 73 -19.67 19.73 -17.72
CA ALA A 73 -19.12 21.07 -17.91
C ALA A 73 -19.34 21.55 -19.35
N PHE A 74 -19.00 20.74 -20.35
CA PHE A 74 -19.20 21.06 -21.76
C PHE A 74 -20.67 21.38 -22.08
N LEU A 75 -21.59 20.52 -21.65
CA LEU A 75 -23.03 20.70 -21.88
C LEU A 75 -23.59 21.90 -21.10
N GLY A 76 -23.23 22.06 -19.83
CA GLY A 76 -23.67 23.18 -19.00
C GLY A 76 -23.20 24.51 -19.57
N LEU A 77 -21.91 24.62 -19.89
CA LEU A 77 -21.30 25.82 -20.46
C LEU A 77 -21.86 26.16 -21.84
N SER A 78 -22.28 25.17 -22.64
CA SER A 78 -22.91 25.40 -23.95
C SER A 78 -24.30 26.08 -23.86
N LYS A 79 -24.89 26.14 -22.65
CA LYS A 79 -26.25 26.66 -22.41
C LYS A 79 -26.28 27.93 -21.54
N PHE A 80 -25.15 28.41 -21.02
CA PHE A 80 -25.12 29.62 -20.21
C PHE A 80 -25.19 30.90 -21.08
N PRO A 81 -26.06 31.88 -20.76
CA PRO A 81 -26.03 33.19 -21.39
C PRO A 81 -24.71 33.89 -21.04
N SER A 82 -24.09 34.48 -22.07
CA SER A 82 -22.72 35.01 -22.07
C SER A 82 -22.49 36.26 -21.22
N ASP A 83 -23.56 36.87 -20.70
CA ASP A 83 -23.49 38.27 -20.34
C ASP A 83 -23.02 38.50 -18.90
N GLU A 84 -23.35 37.63 -17.93
CA GLU A 84 -22.77 37.64 -16.57
C GLU A 84 -22.83 36.25 -15.89
N PRO A 85 -21.83 35.37 -16.10
CA PRO A 85 -21.85 34.05 -15.48
C PRO A 85 -21.54 34.10 -13.96
N ILE A 86 -22.40 33.48 -13.15
CA ILE A 86 -22.24 33.30 -11.69
C ILE A 86 -20.90 32.64 -11.35
N PHE A 87 -20.46 31.71 -12.20
CA PHE A 87 -19.17 31.03 -12.10
C PHE A 87 -18.29 31.43 -13.27
N SER A 88 -17.09 31.97 -12.98
CA SER A 88 -16.09 32.10 -14.02
C SER A 88 -15.71 30.72 -14.55
N LEU A 89 -15.61 30.57 -15.87
CA LEU A 89 -15.14 29.36 -16.55
C LEU A 89 -13.82 28.84 -15.94
N TRP A 90 -12.96 29.75 -15.50
CA TRP A 90 -11.69 29.45 -14.83
C TRP A 90 -11.85 28.77 -13.46
N ALA A 91 -12.92 29.04 -12.72
CA ALA A 91 -13.17 28.40 -11.42
C ALA A 91 -13.57 26.91 -11.56
N ALA A 92 -14.15 26.50 -12.69
CA ALA A 92 -14.47 25.10 -12.98
C ALA A 92 -13.22 24.23 -13.22
N ILE A 93 -12.07 24.85 -13.54
CA ILE A 93 -10.80 24.15 -13.74
C ILE A 93 -10.21 23.67 -12.41
N LEU A 94 -10.49 24.35 -11.29
CA LEU A 94 -9.91 24.00 -10.00
C LEU A 94 -10.32 22.59 -9.49
N PRO A 95 -11.61 22.20 -9.52
CA PRO A 95 -12.02 20.82 -9.21
C PRO A 95 -11.41 19.77 -10.15
N ILE A 96 -11.27 20.09 -11.43
CA ILE A 96 -10.67 19.23 -12.46
C ILE A 96 -9.21 18.95 -12.12
N ILE A 97 -8.43 19.98 -11.79
CA ILE A 97 -7.03 19.83 -11.37
C ILE A 97 -6.93 19.01 -10.08
N ASN A 98 -7.81 19.25 -9.11
CA ASN A 98 -7.81 18.49 -7.86
C ASN A 98 -8.11 16.99 -8.11
N LEU A 99 -9.05 16.67 -9.00
CA LEU A 99 -9.34 15.28 -9.40
C LEU A 99 -8.13 14.60 -10.06
N ILE A 100 -7.42 15.30 -10.95
CA ILE A 100 -6.18 14.80 -11.57
C ILE A 100 -5.14 14.51 -10.48
N TYR A 101 -4.97 15.40 -9.52
CA TYR A 101 -4.04 15.20 -8.40
C TYR A 101 -4.41 13.96 -7.57
N LEU A 102 -5.70 13.79 -7.24
CA LEU A 102 -6.19 12.61 -6.53
C LEU A 102 -5.97 11.31 -7.31
N MET A 103 -6.02 11.35 -8.63
CA MET A 103 -5.72 10.18 -9.47
C MET A 103 -4.23 9.84 -9.50
N LEU A 104 -3.35 10.85 -9.54
CA LEU A 104 -1.90 10.64 -9.41
C LEU A 104 -1.53 10.03 -8.06
N LEU A 105 -2.22 10.40 -7.00
CA LEU A 105 -2.05 9.79 -5.67
C LEU A 105 -2.33 8.29 -5.66
N GLU A 106 -3.41 7.87 -6.30
CA GLU A 106 -3.74 6.45 -6.45
C GLU A 106 -2.66 5.73 -7.27
N LYS A 107 -2.17 6.36 -8.33
CA LYS A 107 -1.10 5.81 -9.17
C LYS A 107 0.21 5.62 -8.39
N TRP A 108 0.60 6.56 -7.54
CA TRP A 108 1.76 6.40 -6.66
C TRP A 108 1.53 5.34 -5.58
N GLN A 109 0.32 5.25 -5.03
CA GLN A 109 -0.03 4.20 -4.08
C GLN A 109 0.06 2.80 -4.72
N MET A 110 -0.35 2.68 -5.97
CA MET A 110 -0.20 1.45 -6.75
C MET A 110 1.27 1.06 -6.94
N GLU A 111 2.17 2.04 -7.19
CA GLU A 111 3.61 1.77 -7.30
C GLU A 111 4.18 1.21 -5.99
N ILE A 112 3.69 1.68 -4.84
CA ILE A 112 4.06 1.15 -3.51
C ILE A 112 3.60 -0.30 -3.37
N TYR A 113 2.35 -0.60 -3.74
CA TYR A 113 1.86 -1.99 -3.69
C TYR A 113 2.57 -2.90 -4.68
N ARG A 114 2.96 -2.39 -5.85
CA ARG A 114 3.77 -3.14 -6.82
C ARG A 114 5.16 -3.45 -6.29
N HIS A 115 5.74 -2.57 -5.49
CA HIS A 115 6.97 -2.85 -4.77
C HIS A 115 6.76 -3.91 -3.68
N ALA A 116 5.70 -3.76 -2.87
CA ALA A 116 5.33 -4.69 -1.80
C ALA A 116 4.98 -6.10 -2.29
N ALA A 117 4.38 -6.23 -3.48
CA ALA A 117 4.07 -7.54 -4.07
C ALA A 117 5.31 -8.36 -4.42
N LYS A 118 6.47 -7.72 -4.56
CA LYS A 118 7.76 -8.37 -4.86
C LYS A 118 8.57 -8.71 -3.61
N ARG A 119 7.92 -8.76 -2.44
CA ARG A 119 8.61 -8.88 -1.15
C ARG A 119 9.48 -10.13 -1.01
N MET A 120 9.12 -11.22 -1.68
CA MET A 120 9.92 -12.45 -1.70
C MET A 120 11.27 -12.27 -2.41
N ASP A 121 11.39 -11.29 -3.30
CA ASP A 121 12.59 -11.00 -4.10
C ASP A 121 13.40 -9.82 -3.54
N TRP A 122 13.06 -9.30 -2.36
CA TRP A 122 13.69 -8.09 -1.82
C TRP A 122 15.11 -8.34 -1.32
N ASN A 123 15.98 -7.38 -1.59
CA ASN A 123 17.18 -7.19 -0.80
C ASN A 123 16.81 -6.43 0.48
N PHE A 124 16.90 -7.12 1.62
CA PHE A 124 16.53 -6.61 2.94
C PHE A 124 17.25 -5.32 3.36
N THR A 125 18.39 -4.98 2.74
CA THR A 125 19.12 -3.75 3.06
C THR A 125 18.61 -2.54 2.28
N THR A 126 18.38 -2.68 0.98
CA THR A 126 18.05 -1.54 0.10
C THR A 126 16.55 -1.39 -0.14
N ASP A 127 15.82 -2.49 -0.30
CA ASP A 127 14.41 -2.45 -0.70
C ASP A 127 13.51 -2.07 0.48
N VAL A 128 13.92 -2.39 1.70
CA VAL A 128 13.20 -1.98 2.93
C VAL A 128 13.26 -0.47 3.12
N GLU A 129 14.45 0.13 3.04
CA GLU A 129 14.63 1.58 3.16
C GLU A 129 13.88 2.32 2.04
N LYS A 130 14.01 1.82 0.80
CA LYS A 130 13.29 2.38 -0.34
C LYS A 130 11.78 2.34 -0.14
N TYR A 131 11.25 1.22 0.35
CA TYR A 131 9.83 1.08 0.65
C TYR A 131 9.35 2.08 1.72
N GLU A 132 10.13 2.26 2.78
CA GLU A 132 9.85 3.25 3.83
C GLU A 132 9.81 4.68 3.29
N ILE A 133 10.80 5.05 2.47
CA ILE A 133 10.84 6.37 1.82
C ILE A 133 9.61 6.59 0.92
N MET A 134 9.19 5.56 0.17
CA MET A 134 7.99 5.66 -0.67
C MET A 134 6.74 5.89 0.18
N ILE A 135 6.57 5.16 1.29
CA ILE A 135 5.44 5.33 2.21
C ILE A 135 5.42 6.74 2.78
N ASN A 136 6.56 7.24 3.28
CA ASN A 136 6.61 8.57 3.89
C ASN A 136 6.26 9.67 2.88
N LYS A 137 6.77 9.57 1.64
CA LYS A 137 6.40 10.47 0.55
C LYS A 137 4.91 10.40 0.23
N GLN A 138 4.32 9.21 0.24
CA GLN A 138 2.89 9.05 -0.02
C GLN A 138 2.04 9.62 1.12
N ASN A 139 2.45 9.47 2.37
CA ASN A 139 1.77 10.07 3.52
C ASN A 139 1.76 11.60 3.41
N LEU A 140 2.91 12.21 3.07
CA LEU A 140 3.00 13.65 2.86
C LEU A 140 2.08 14.12 1.73
N ARG A 141 2.12 13.44 0.58
CA ARG A 141 1.25 13.78 -0.56
C ARG A 141 -0.24 13.61 -0.22
N SER A 142 -0.58 12.57 0.54
CA SER A 142 -1.95 12.33 0.98
C SER A 142 -2.42 13.44 1.93
N LEU A 143 -1.57 13.88 2.86
CA LEU A 143 -1.86 15.01 3.73
C LEU A 143 -2.07 16.31 2.93
N LEU A 144 -1.19 16.58 1.96
CA LEU A 144 -1.36 17.72 1.05
C LEU A 144 -2.69 17.66 0.31
N SER A 145 -3.13 16.47 -0.13
CA SER A 145 -4.41 16.30 -0.82
C SER A 145 -5.64 16.59 0.03
N ILE A 146 -5.56 16.29 1.32
CA ILE A 146 -6.63 16.62 2.27
C ILE A 146 -6.71 18.15 2.38
N ILE A 147 -5.57 18.81 2.55
CA ILE A 147 -5.49 20.27 2.66
C ILE A 147 -5.98 20.94 1.36
N THR A 148 -5.57 20.48 0.18
CA THR A 148 -6.01 21.07 -1.10
C THR A 148 -7.49 20.84 -1.36
N THR A 149 -8.00 19.64 -1.06
CA THR A 149 -9.43 19.32 -1.25
C THR A 149 -10.29 20.13 -0.30
N PHE A 150 -9.90 20.24 0.97
CA PHE A 150 -10.62 21.04 1.96
C PHE A 150 -10.54 22.55 1.65
N GLY A 151 -9.38 23.03 1.22
CA GLY A 151 -9.20 24.41 0.78
C GLY A 151 -10.06 24.74 -0.44
N LEU A 152 -10.14 23.83 -1.43
CA LEU A 152 -11.02 23.96 -2.58
C LEU A 152 -12.49 24.02 -2.15
N PHE A 153 -12.90 23.16 -1.22
CA PHE A 153 -14.26 23.16 -0.68
C PHE A 153 -14.61 24.51 -0.04
N LEU A 154 -13.77 25.04 0.85
CA LEU A 154 -13.97 26.34 1.48
C LEU A 154 -14.02 27.47 0.44
N PHE A 155 -13.13 27.45 -0.54
CA PHE A 155 -13.11 28.44 -1.62
C PHE A 155 -14.43 28.46 -2.40
N LEU A 156 -14.95 27.28 -2.77
CA LEU A 156 -16.22 27.17 -3.49
C LEU A 156 -17.39 27.66 -2.62
N VAL A 157 -17.43 27.30 -1.34
CA VAL A 157 -18.48 27.74 -0.41
C VAL A 157 -18.47 29.27 -0.23
N VAL A 158 -17.31 29.88 0.01
CA VAL A 158 -17.19 31.33 0.15
C VAL A 158 -17.62 32.03 -1.14
N LYS A 159 -17.24 31.50 -2.31
CA LYS A 159 -17.67 32.04 -3.60
C LYS A 159 -19.17 31.99 -3.80
N ILE A 160 -19.82 30.89 -3.42
CA ILE A 160 -21.28 30.74 -3.50
C ILE A 160 -21.99 31.69 -2.53
N LEU A 161 -21.48 31.87 -1.31
CA LEU A 161 -22.09 32.75 -0.30
C LEU A 161 -21.85 34.25 -0.54
N SER A 162 -20.82 34.61 -1.30
CA SER A 162 -20.47 36.01 -1.59
C SER A 162 -21.09 36.55 -2.88
N TYR A 163 -21.83 35.70 -3.60
CA TYR A 163 -22.60 36.03 -4.81
C TYR A 163 -24.08 36.11 -4.45
#